data_AF-A0A1R0UVW9-F1
#
_entry.id   AF-A0A1R0UVW9-F1
#
_cell.length_a   1.000
_cell.length_b   1.000
_cell.length_c   1.000
_cell.angle_alpha   90.00
_cell.angle_beta   90.00
_cell.angle_gamma   90.00
#
_symmetry.space_group_name_H-M   'P 1'
#
loop_
_entity.id
_entity.type
_entity.pdbx_description
1 polymer ?
#
loop_
_entity_poly.entity_id
_entity_poly.type
_entity_poly.pdbx_seq_one_letter_code
_entity_poly.pdbx_strand_id
1 'polypeptide(L)' 'MPSRPGRVIPEPEPEPESAPLSPEDEEEQMLAEASQSEAGPRRDPEEVALELLQSELGARKIES' A
#
# COMPACT_ATOMS: atom_id res chain seq x y z
N MET A 1 -46.51 -27.58 18.33
CA MET A 1 -45.07 -27.23 18.25
C MET A 1 -44.93 -25.75 18.54
N PRO A 2 -44.23 -25.29 19.59
CA PRO A 2 -43.99 -23.87 19.76
C PRO A 2 -42.94 -23.41 18.74
N SER A 3 -43.31 -22.42 17.92
CA SER A 3 -42.38 -21.76 16.99
C SER A 3 -41.37 -20.94 17.82
N ARG A 4 -40.07 -21.21 17.64
CA ARG A 4 -39.02 -20.37 18.23
C ARG A 4 -39.09 -19.00 17.56
N PRO A 5 -39.18 -17.89 18.31
CA PRO A 5 -39.08 -16.57 17.70
C PRO A 5 -37.72 -16.46 17.02
N GLY A 6 -37.74 -16.21 15.71
CA GLY A 6 -36.55 -16.03 14.89
C GLY A 6 -35.70 -14.92 15.48
N ARG A 7 -34.42 -15.22 15.75
CA ARG A 7 -33.43 -14.21 16.09
C ARG A 7 -33.32 -13.27 14.89
N VAL A 8 -33.80 -12.04 15.04
CA VAL A 8 -33.56 -10.98 14.07
C VAL A 8 -32.06 -10.66 14.16
N ILE A 9 -31.33 -10.93 13.08
CA ILE A 9 -29.96 -10.44 12.93
C ILE A 9 -30.12 -8.99 12.52
N PRO A 10 -29.66 -8.00 13.31
CA PRO A 10 -29.67 -6.62 12.86
C PRO A 10 -28.82 -6.54 11.59
N GLU A 11 -29.42 -6.00 10.53
CA GLU A 11 -28.71 -5.63 9.30
C GLU A 11 -27.64 -4.60 9.68
N PRO A 12 -26.38 -4.77 9.22
CA PRO A 12 -25.35 -3.78 9.49
C PRO A 12 -25.81 -2.44 8.90
N GLU A 13 -25.86 -1.40 9.74
CA GLU A 13 -26.07 -0.04 9.27
C GLU A 13 -25.02 0.30 8.22
N PRO A 14 -25.39 1.00 7.13
CA PRO A 14 -24.41 1.46 6.15
C PRO A 14 -23.39 2.33 6.89
N GLU A 15 -22.11 1.95 6.79
CA GLU A 15 -21.02 2.80 7.26
C GLU A 15 -21.15 4.16 6.57
N PRO A 16 -20.99 5.29 7.29
CA PRO A 16 -21.05 6.59 6.67
C PRO A 16 -19.99 6.65 5.57
N GLU A 17 -20.43 6.92 4.32
CA GLU A 17 -19.51 7.26 3.24
C GLU A 17 -18.64 8.42 3.73
N SER A 18 -17.33 8.21 3.82
CA SER A 18 -16.41 9.29 4.16
C SER A 18 -16.62 10.43 3.18
N ALA A 19 -16.86 11.62 3.73
CA ALA A 19 -16.95 12.83 2.92
C ALA A 19 -15.65 12.98 2.11
N PRO A 20 -15.71 13.54 0.88
CA PRO A 20 -14.51 13.81 0.10
C PRO A 20 -13.59 14.71 0.94
N LEU A 21 -12.33 14.32 1.00
CA LEU A 21 -11.29 15.06 1.70
C LEU A 21 -11.12 16.44 1.07
N SER A 22 -10.73 17.43 1.87
CA SER A 22 -10.26 18.69 1.30
C SER A 22 -8.91 18.45 0.61
N PRO A 23 -8.52 19.28 -0.38
CA PRO A 23 -7.20 19.15 -1.00
C PRO A 23 -6.03 19.20 -0.01
N GLU A 24 -6.21 19.90 1.11
CA GLU A 24 -5.24 19.99 2.21
C GLU A 24 -5.15 18.65 2.95
N ASP A 25 -6.29 18.02 3.26
CA ASP A 25 -6.32 16.69 3.89
C ASP A 25 -5.75 15.59 2.98
N GLU A 26 -5.95 15.69 1.66
CA GLU A 26 -5.35 14.78 0.67
C GLU A 26 -3.82 14.90 0.64
N GLU A 27 -3.29 16.13 0.68
CA GLU A 27 -1.84 16.36 0.77
C GLU A 27 -1.26 15.80 2.07
N GLU A 28 -1.93 16.04 3.20
CA GLU A 28 -1.54 15.49 4.49
C GLU A 28 -1.54 13.96 4.49
N GLN A 29 -2.52 13.33 3.84
CA GLN A 29 -2.58 11.88 3.70
C GLN A 29 -1.42 11.34 2.85
N MET A 30 -1.11 11.96 1.70
CA MET A 30 0.04 11.56 0.87
C MET A 30 1.37 11.68 1.63
N LEU A 31 1.55 12.74 2.41
CA LEU A 31 2.74 12.93 3.25
C LEU A 31 2.81 11.90 4.38
N ALA A 32 1.67 11.60 5.02
CA ALA A 32 1.58 10.57 6.05
C ALA A 32 1.93 9.18 5.49
N GLU A 33 1.40 8.80 4.32
CA GLU A 33 1.70 7.53 3.65
C GLU A 33 3.18 7.41 3.25
N ALA A 34 3.76 8.47 2.69
CA ALA A 34 5.19 8.51 2.36
C ALA A 34 6.07 8.36 3.60
N SER A 35 5.63 8.90 4.75
CA SER A 35 6.33 8.77 6.03
C SER A 35 6.24 7.36 6.64
N GLN A 36 5.13 6.64 6.38
CA GLN A 36 4.94 5.25 6.82
C GLN A 36 5.69 4.24 5.95
N SER A 37 6.02 4.63 4.71
CA SER A 37 6.90 3.85 3.84
C SER A 37 8.31 3.88 4.40
N GLU A 38 8.61 2.95 5.31
CA GLU A 38 9.97 2.73 5.81
C GLU A 38 10.83 2.22 4.65
N ALA A 39 11.40 3.15 3.90
CA ALA A 39 12.50 2.86 3.01
C ALA A 39 13.62 2.35 3.91
N GLY A 40 13.81 1.02 3.92
CA GLY A 40 14.95 0.38 4.58
C GLY A 40 16.28 1.01 4.14
N PRO A 41 17.41 0.53 4.66
CA PRO A 41 18.72 1.12 4.35
C PRO A 41 18.86 1.42 2.85
N ARG A 42 19.02 2.70 2.50
CA ARG A 42 19.12 3.13 1.09
C ARG A 42 20.29 2.37 0.46
N ARG A 43 19.99 1.53 -0.52
CA ARG A 43 20.99 0.79 -1.29
C ARG A 43 21.78 1.75 -2.16
N ASP A 44 23.02 1.40 -2.46
CA ASP A 44 23.83 2.15 -3.42
C ASP A 44 23.15 2.11 -4.80
N PRO A 45 22.88 3.27 -5.43
CA PRO A 45 22.26 3.32 -6.75
C PRO A 45 23.03 2.54 -7.82
N GLU A 46 24.36 2.51 -7.75
CA GLU A 46 25.23 1.78 -8.67
C GLU A 46 25.05 0.27 -8.52
N GLU A 47 25.02 -0.23 -7.28
CA GLU A 47 24.77 -1.65 -7.02
C GLU A 47 23.39 -2.09 -7.54
N VAL A 48 22.35 -1.28 -7.30
CA VAL A 48 20.99 -1.55 -7.81
C VAL A 48 20.98 -1.57 -9.34
N ALA A 49 21.63 -0.59 -9.98
CA ALA A 49 21.72 -0.55 -11.42
C ALA A 49 22.40 -1.81 -11.97
N LEU A 50 23.52 -2.23 -11.38
CA LEU A 50 24.24 -3.45 -11.78
C LEU A 50 23.40 -4.72 -11.56
N GLU A 51 22.62 -4.80 -10.49
CA GLU A 51 21.69 -5.90 -10.23
C GLU A 51 20.61 -5.98 -11.31
N LEU A 52 19.94 -4.87 -11.61
CA LEU A 52 18.89 -4.79 -12.63
C LEU A 52 19.41 -5.10 -14.03
N LEU A 53 20.58 -4.56 -14.39
CA LEU A 53 21.25 -4.87 -15.66
C LEU A 53 21.48 -6.38 -15.81
N GLN A 54 21.86 -7.07 -14.74
CA GLN A 54 22.09 -8.52 -14.77
C GLN A 54 20.78 -9.32 -14.74
N SER A 55 19.81 -8.94 -13.90
CA SER A 55 18.58 -9.71 -13.67
C SER A 55 17.52 -9.51 -14.76
N GLU A 56 17.38 -8.29 -15.29
CA GLU A 56 16.33 -7.95 -16.26
C GLU A 56 16.84 -7.99 -17.70
N LEU A 57 18.08 -7.54 -17.93
CA LEU A 57 18.65 -7.41 -19.27
C LEU A 57 19.68 -8.49 -19.59
N GLY A 58 20.01 -9.35 -18.64
CA GLY A 58 21.00 -10.43 -18.82
C GLY A 58 22.42 -9.92 -19.08
N ALA A 59 22.72 -8.67 -18.68
CA ALA A 59 24.02 -8.06 -18.89
C ALA A 59 25.12 -8.83 -18.13
N ARG A 60 26.34 -8.82 -18.68
CA ARG A 60 27.51 -9.43 -18.05
C ARG A 60 28.60 -8.37 -17.89
N LYS A 61 29.38 -8.49 -16.82
CA LYS A 61 30.55 -7.64 -16.61
C LYS A 61 31.54 -7.86 -17.75
N ILE A 62 32.08 -6.76 -18.26
CA ILE A 62 33.14 -6.77 -19.27
C ILE A 62 34.46 -6.73 -18.51
N GLU A 63 35.25 -7.79 -18.62
CA GLU A 63 36.62 -7.79 -18.12
C GLU A 63 37.50 -7.03 -19.12
N SER A 64 38.39 -6.18 -18.60
CA SER A 64 39.31 -5.36 -19.40
C SER A 64 40.58 -6.14 -19.75
#